data_AF-A0A803MW89-F1
#
_entry.id   AF-A0A803MW89-F1
#
_cell.length_a   1.000
_cell.length_b   1.000
_cell.length_c   1.000
_cell.angle_alpha   90.00
_cell.angle_beta   90.00
_cell.angle_gamma   90.00
#
_symmetry.space_group_name_H-M   'P 1'
#
loop_
_entity.id
_entity.type
_entity.pdbx_description
1 polymer ?
#
loop_
_entity_poly.entity_id
_entity_poly.type
_entity_poly.pdbx_seq_one_letter_code
_entity_poly.pdbx_strand_id
1 'polypeptide(L)' 'MRTECGTSCDCELSCGNRVSQKGLNVELKIVRVENKGWGLFAAQLIPEGKFVCEYA' A
#
# COMPACT_ATOMS: atom_id res chain seq x y z
N MET A 1 -3.76 -14.83 -12.79
CA MET A 1 -3.30 -14.71 -11.39
C MET A 1 -1.94 -14.05 -11.43
N ARG A 2 -1.78 -12.85 -10.87
CA ARG A 2 -0.45 -12.25 -10.67
C ARG A 2 -0.05 -12.52 -9.24
N THR A 3 0.93 -13.40 -9.05
CA THR A 3 1.51 -13.71 -7.73
C THR A 3 2.73 -12.82 -7.54
N GLU A 4 2.81 -12.12 -6.42
CA GLU A 4 3.95 -11.27 -6.07
C GLU A 4 5.23 -12.13 -5.92
N CYS A 5 6.39 -11.59 -6.30
CA CYS A 5 7.65 -12.29 -6.11
C CYS A 5 7.98 -12.42 -4.62
N GLY A 6 8.27 -13.63 -4.16
CA GLY A 6 8.63 -13.92 -2.76
C GLY A 6 10.14 -13.87 -2.51
N THR A 7 10.57 -14.28 -1.31
CA THR A 7 11.99 -14.43 -0.96
C THR A 7 12.69 -15.55 -1.74
N SER A 8 11.92 -16.48 -2.30
CA SER A 8 12.39 -17.56 -3.17
C SER A 8 12.63 -17.14 -4.62
N CYS A 9 12.29 -15.90 -5.00
CA CYS A 9 12.57 -15.38 -6.33
C CYS A 9 13.94 -14.71 -6.37
N ASP A 10 14.75 -15.03 -7.39
CA ASP A 10 16.08 -14.45 -7.61
C ASP A 10 16.07 -12.96 -8.02
N CYS A 11 14.88 -12.35 -8.17
CA CYS A 11 14.75 -10.96 -8.55
C CYS A 11 15.04 -10.01 -7.39
N GLU A 12 15.71 -8.91 -7.70
CA GLU A 12 16.07 -7.83 -6.78
C GLU A 12 14.87 -7.19 -6.06
N LEU A 13 15.14 -6.43 -4.98
CA LEU A 13 14.14 -5.64 -4.26
C LEU A 13 13.48 -4.55 -5.13
N SER A 14 14.18 -4.13 -6.19
CA SER A 14 13.67 -3.18 -7.20
C SER A 14 12.55 -3.78 -8.07
N CYS A 15 12.37 -5.11 -8.05
CA CYS A 15 11.41 -5.83 -8.88
C CYS A 15 10.01 -5.18 -8.85
N GLY A 16 9.46 -4.93 -10.04
CA GLY A 16 8.12 -4.34 -10.20
C GLY A 16 6.99 -5.25 -9.71
N ASN A 17 7.26 -6.55 -9.59
CA ASN A 17 6.34 -7.54 -9.05
C ASN A 17 6.52 -7.77 -7.53
N ARG A 18 7.15 -6.83 -6.82
CA ARG A 18 7.17 -6.69 -5.35
C ARG A 18 6.48 -5.38 -4.99
N VAL A 19 5.14 -5.34 -5.00
CA VAL A 19 4.34 -4.13 -4.81
C VAL A 19 3.94 -3.94 -3.34
N SER A 20 3.26 -4.91 -2.74
CA SER A 20 2.85 -4.88 -1.32
C SER A 20 4.04 -4.99 -0.38
N GLN A 21 5.07 -5.75 -0.75
CA GLN A 21 6.28 -5.94 0.06
C GLN A 21 7.12 -4.68 0.24
N LYS A 22 6.98 -3.67 -0.64
CA LYS A 22 7.70 -2.40 -0.54
C LYS A 22 7.15 -1.49 0.58
N GLY A 23 6.07 -1.92 1.24
CA GLY A 23 5.43 -1.17 2.32
C GLY A 23 4.62 0.03 1.80
N LEU A 24 4.32 0.94 2.73
CA LEU A 24 3.47 2.10 2.45
C LEU A 24 4.22 3.13 1.60
N ASN A 25 3.81 3.29 0.33
CA ASN A 25 4.39 4.26 -0.62
C ASN A 25 3.35 5.32 -1.07
N VAL A 26 2.38 5.58 -0.19
CA VAL A 26 1.37 6.63 -0.34
C VAL A 26 1.24 7.37 0.98
N GLU A 27 1.12 8.69 0.92
CA GLU A 27 0.89 9.49 2.12
C GLU A 27 -0.57 9.38 2.56
N LEU A 28 -0.79 8.85 3.76
CA LEU A 28 -2.10 8.67 4.38
C LEU A 28 -2.17 9.44 5.70
N LYS A 29 -3.36 9.92 6.04
CA LYS A 29 -3.63 10.64 7.28
C LYS A 29 -4.76 9.97 8.05
N ILE A 30 -4.56 9.85 9.36
CA ILE A 30 -5.60 9.40 10.29
C ILE A 30 -6.27 10.64 10.85
N VAL A 31 -7.59 10.74 10.64
CA VAL A 31 -8.39 11.90 11.02
C VAL A 31 -9.54 11.46 11.91
N ARG A 32 -9.83 12.23 12.95
CA ARG A 32 -11.03 12.03 13.76
C ARG A 32 -12.25 12.53 12.99
N VAL A 33 -13.19 11.63 12.71
CA VAL A 33 -14.43 11.91 12.01
C VAL A 33 -15.57 11.93 13.01
N GLU A 34 -16.33 13.02 13.01
CA GLU A 34 -17.51 13.16 13.84
C GLU A 34 -18.49 12.02 13.56
N ASN A 35 -19.01 11.39 14.62
CA ASN A 35 -19.94 10.25 14.56
C ASN A 35 -19.41 8.94 13.91
N LYS A 36 -18.15 8.89 13.45
CA LYS A 36 -17.55 7.67 12.86
C LYS A 36 -16.25 7.22 13.52
N GLY A 37 -15.69 8.03 14.41
CA GLY A 37 -14.49 7.67 15.14
C GLY A 37 -13.22 8.07 14.38
N TRP A 38 -12.33 7.13 14.11
CA TRP A 38 -11.10 7.39 13.35
C TRP A 38 -11.29 6.94 11.89
N GLY A 39 -10.95 7.82 10.95
CA GLY A 39 -10.95 7.54 9.52
C GLY A 39 -9.55 7.65 8.94
N LEU A 40 -9.28 6.85 7.92
CA LEU A 40 -8.04 6.91 7.13
C LEU A 40 -8.34 7.60 5.81
N PHE A 41 -7.56 8.63 5.47
CA PHE A 41 -7.73 9.42 4.26
C PHE A 41 -6.42 9.52 3.50
N ALA A 42 -6.50 9.66 2.17
CA ALA A 42 -5.33 9.99 1.36
C ALA A 42 -4.90 11.45 1.60
N ALA A 43 -3.60 11.68 1.79
CA ALA A 43 -3.00 13.02 1.84
C ALA A 43 -2.47 13.47 0.46
N GLN A 44 -2.36 12.54 -0.49
CA GLN A 44 -1.94 12.76 -1.87
C GLN A 44 -2.92 12.14 -2.88
N LEU A 45 -2.83 12.52 -4.15
CA LEU A 45 -3.51 11.79 -5.22
C LEU A 45 -2.92 10.38 -5.36
N ILE A 46 -3.79 9.37 -5.40
CA ILE A 46 -3.42 7.96 -5.57
C ILE A 46 -3.92 7.53 -6.96
N PRO A 47 -3.01 7.22 -7.90
CA PRO A 47 -3.40 6.67 -9.20
C PRO A 47 -4.14 5.34 -9.06
N GLU A 48 -5.01 5.05 -10.02
CA GLU A 48 -5.69 3.77 -10.10
C GLU A 48 -4.68 2.60 -10.13
N GLY A 49 -4.98 1.53 -9.39
CA GLY A 49 -4.12 0.34 -9.31
C GLY A 49 -2.89 0.49 -8.42
N LYS A 50 -2.68 1.65 -7.76
CA LYS A 50 -1.59 1.82 -6.79
C LYS A 50 -1.96 1.16 -5.45
N PHE A 51 -1.01 0.44 -4.87
CA PHE A 51 -1.14 -0.16 -3.55
C PHE A 51 -1.23 0.93 -2.46
N VAL A 52 -2.13 0.71 -1.48
CA VAL A 52 -2.39 1.64 -0.37
C VAL A 52 -1.75 1.11 0.92
N CYS A 53 -2.34 0.10 1.52
CA CYS A 53 -1.85 -0.57 2.71
C CYS A 53 -2.43 -1.98 2.82
N GLU A 54 -1.78 -2.81 3.62
CA GLU A 54 -2.31 -4.10 4.05
C GLU A 54 -3.11 -3.93 5.35
N TYR A 55 -4.08 -4.81 5.55
CA TYR A 55 -4.75 -4.96 6.84
C TYR A 55 -4.01 -6.04 7.63
N ALA A 56 -3.30 -5.64 8.68
CA ALA A 56 -2.52 -6.53 9.55
C ALA A 56 -3.38 -7.20 10.62
#